data_AF-A0AAE3JGB5-F1
#
_entry.id   AF-A0AAE3JGB5-F1
#
_cell.length_a   1.000
_cell.length_b   1.000
_cell.length_c   1.000
_cell.angle_alpha   90.00
_cell.angle_beta   90.00
_cell.angle_gamma   90.00
#
_symmetry.space_group_name_H-M   'P 1'
#
loop_
_entity.id
_entity.type
_entity.pdbx_description
1 polymer ?
#
loop_
_entity_poly.entity_id
_entity_poly.type
_entity_poly.pdbx_seq_one_letter_code
_entity_poly.pdbx_strand_id
1 'polypeptide(L)'
;MKKHISIGKIVKWGLGLALLASVLYIMFHHLGLIDSLDFGAGAYYYADIPGFEKYVDGSSYQSQTPMSVLILLFLIWGFLMYKGWGFLEKHMK
;
A
#
# COMPACT_ATOMS: atom_id res chain seq x y z
N MET A 1 -20.44 38.97 3.82
CA MET A 1 -19.40 38.27 4.62
C MET A 1 -18.26 37.84 3.69
N LYS A 2 -17.15 38.59 3.62
CA LYS A 2 -15.96 38.17 2.86
C LYS A 2 -15.24 37.08 3.67
N LYS A 3 -15.20 35.87 3.14
CA LYS A 3 -14.47 34.74 3.74
C LYS A 3 -12.97 35.09 3.69
N HIS A 4 -12.38 35.52 4.80
CA HIS A 4 -10.94 35.72 4.89
C HIS A 4 -10.27 34.36 4.72
N ILE A 5 -9.83 34.07 3.49
CA ILE A 5 -9.03 32.89 3.22
C ILE A 5 -7.64 33.18 3.80
N SER A 6 -7.30 32.47 4.87
CA SER A 6 -5.97 32.55 5.48
C SER A 6 -4.93 32.09 4.47
N ILE A 7 -3.95 32.94 4.17
CA ILE A 7 -2.82 32.65 3.28
C ILE A 7 -2.12 31.36 3.72
N GLY A 8 -1.96 31.15 5.04
CA GLY A 8 -1.39 29.92 5.58
C GLY A 8 -2.21 28.67 5.26
N LYS A 9 -3.53 28.79 5.09
CA LYS A 9 -4.39 27.68 4.66
C LYS A 9 -4.15 27.35 3.19
N ILE A 10 -4.05 28.36 2.32
CA ILE A 10 -3.74 28.17 0.89
C ILE A 10 -2.39 27.48 0.72
N VAL A 11 -1.36 27.96 1.43
CA VAL A 11 -0.01 27.38 1.36
C VAL A 11 0.01 25.92 1.83
N LYS A 12 -0.66 25.60 2.95
CA LYS A 12 -0.76 24.22 3.45
C LYS A 12 -1.44 23.28 2.47
N TRP A 13 -2.59 23.69 1.92
CA TRP A 13 -3.30 22.88 0.93
C TRP A 13 -2.52 22.76 -0.37
N GLY A 14 -1.89 23.84 -0.84
CA GLY A 14 -1.04 23.83 -2.02
C GLY A 14 0.14 22.88 -1.88
N LEU A 15 0.84 22.90 -0.74
CA LEU A 15 1.94 21.99 -0.46
C LEU A 15 1.47 20.53 -0.40
N GLY A 16 0.34 20.25 0.27
CA GLY A 16 -0.22 18.90 0.32
C GLY A 16 -0.60 18.37 -1.06
N LEU A 17 -1.16 19.22 -1.92
CA LEU A 17 -1.54 18.86 -3.27
C LEU A 17 -0.32 18.61 -4.17
N ALA A 18 0.72 19.44 -4.04
CA ALA A 18 1.98 19.27 -4.76
C ALA A 18 2.68 17.97 -4.35
N LEU A 19 2.72 17.65 -3.05
CA LEU A 19 3.28 16.39 -2.57
C LEU A 19 2.51 15.19 -3.11
N LEU A 20 1.17 15.23 -3.06
CA LEU A 20 0.34 14.15 -3.60
C LEU A 20 0.59 13.95 -5.10
N ALA A 21 0.65 15.04 -5.87
CA ALA A 21 0.93 14.98 -7.31
C ALA A 21 2.31 14.39 -7.60
N SER A 22 3.35 14.79 -6.85
CA SER A 22 4.69 14.23 -7.00
C SER A 22 4.75 12.73 -6.69
N VAL A 23 4.06 12.29 -5.63
CA VAL A 23 4.00 10.86 -5.28
C VAL A 23 3.32 10.06 -6.40
N LEU A 24 2.17 10.54 -6.89
CA LEU A 24 1.47 9.88 -8.00
C LEU A 24 2.32 9.84 -9.28
N TYR A 25 3.06 10.92 -9.57
CA TYR A 25 3.96 10.99 -10.72
C TYR A 25 5.10 9.99 -10.61
N ILE A 26 5.76 9.90 -9.46
CA ILE A 26 6.84 8.94 -9.20
C ILE A 26 6.33 7.50 -9.33
N MET A 27 5.16 7.21 -8.77
CA MET A 27 4.53 5.88 -8.86
C MET A 27 4.16 5.52 -10.30
N PHE A 28 3.59 6.46 -11.06
CA PHE A 28 3.18 6.22 -12.45
C PHE A 28 4.37 6.01 -13.39
N HIS A 29 5.49 6.70 -13.13
CA HIS A 29 6.69 6.61 -13.95
C HIS A 29 7.74 5.64 -13.40
N HIS A 30 7.43 4.90 -12.33
CA HIS A 30 8.34 3.95 -11.66
C HIS A 30 9.74 4.53 -11.38
N LEU A 31 9.82 5.81 -11.02
CA LEU A 31 11.09 6.50 -10.84
C LEU A 31 11.82 5.96 -9.61
N GLY A 32 13.04 5.46 -9.79
CA GLY A 32 13.85 4.88 -8.71
C GLY A 32 13.58 3.39 -8.44
N LEU A 33 12.73 2.74 -9.23
CA LEU A 33 12.58 1.28 -9.18
C LEU A 33 13.61 0.60 -10.08
N ILE A 34 14.04 -0.60 -9.67
CA ILE A 34 14.84 -1.50 -10.50
C ILE A 34 13.93 -2.07 -11.60
N ASP A 35 14.43 -2.17 -12.83
CA ASP A 35 13.69 -2.76 -13.95
C ASP A 35 13.15 -4.14 -13.57
N SER A 36 11.86 -4.39 -13.82
CA SER A 36 11.08 -5.60 -13.47
C SER A 36 10.63 -5.76 -12.00
N LEU A 37 10.94 -4.82 -11.11
CA LEU A 37 10.62 -4.94 -9.69
C LEU A 37 9.66 -3.86 -9.18
N ASP A 38 8.35 -4.15 -9.28
CA ASP A 38 7.28 -3.25 -8.83
C ASP A 38 6.53 -3.81 -7.60
N PHE A 39 6.76 -3.19 -6.43
CA PHE A 39 6.05 -3.50 -5.18
C PHE A 39 4.96 -2.46 -4.85
N GLY A 40 4.62 -1.57 -5.80
CA GLY A 40 3.67 -0.48 -5.57
C GLY A 40 4.16 0.54 -4.54
N ALA A 41 3.23 1.17 -3.81
CA ALA A 41 3.51 2.28 -2.89
C ALA A 41 4.49 1.94 -1.73
N GLY A 42 4.80 0.66 -1.51
CA GLY A 42 5.77 0.17 -0.51
C GLY A 42 7.18 -0.12 -1.05
N ALA A 43 7.44 0.11 -2.34
CA ALA A 43 8.69 -0.31 -3.00
C ALA A 43 9.95 0.38 -2.46
N TYR A 44 9.83 1.58 -1.89
CA TYR A 44 10.98 2.37 -1.43
C TYR A 44 11.81 1.69 -0.33
N TYR A 45 11.22 0.76 0.43
CA TYR A 45 11.97 0.00 1.45
C TYR A 45 12.90 -1.06 0.86
N TYR A 46 12.63 -1.51 -0.36
CA TYR A 46 13.27 -2.68 -0.96
C TYR A 46 14.16 -2.33 -2.16
N ALA A 47 13.87 -1.22 -2.84
CA ALA A 47 14.60 -0.77 -4.02
C ALA A 47 16.05 -0.34 -3.74
N ASP A 48 16.34 0.12 -2.52
CA ASP A 48 17.67 0.63 -2.13
C ASP A 48 18.63 -0.44 -1.57
N ILE A 49 18.20 -1.70 -1.45
CA ILE A 49 19.03 -2.79 -0.92
C ILE A 49 19.87 -3.38 -2.06
N PRO A 50 21.21 -3.25 -2.05
CA PRO A 50 22.05 -3.76 -3.14
C PRO A 50 21.91 -5.29 -3.29
N GLY A 51 21.58 -5.75 -4.49
CA GLY A 51 21.41 -7.16 -4.80
C GLY A 51 20.15 -7.79 -4.18
N PHE A 52 19.14 -7.00 -3.82
CA PHE A 52 17.84 -7.51 -3.37
C PHE A 52 17.11 -8.29 -4.46
N GLU A 53 17.30 -7.90 -5.73
CA GLU A 53 16.73 -8.55 -6.91
C GLU A 53 16.89 -10.08 -6.91
N LYS A 54 18.02 -10.62 -6.43
CA LYS A 54 18.27 -12.08 -6.35
C LYS A 54 17.33 -12.84 -5.41
N TYR A 55 16.66 -12.15 -4.49
CA TYR A 55 15.70 -12.76 -3.57
C TYR A 55 14.27 -12.69 -4.09
N VAL A 56 14.01 -11.85 -5.08
CA VAL A 56 12.68 -11.50 -5.58
C VAL A 56 12.52 -11.71 -7.09
N ASP A 57 13.57 -12.21 -7.76
CA ASP A 57 13.61 -12.63 -9.17
C ASP A 57 12.62 -13.76 -9.53
N GLY A 58 11.79 -14.18 -8.59
CA GLY A 58 10.81 -15.25 -8.77
C GLY A 58 11.44 -16.64 -8.89
N SER A 59 12.77 -16.78 -8.83
CA SER A 59 13.46 -18.08 -8.88
C SER A 59 13.49 -18.78 -7.51
N SER A 60 13.36 -18.00 -6.43
CA SER A 60 13.54 -18.45 -5.05
C SER A 60 12.27 -19.00 -4.39
N TYR A 61 11.09 -18.49 -4.76
CA TYR A 61 9.81 -18.94 -4.20
C TYR A 61 8.67 -18.86 -5.23
N GLN A 62 8.31 -20.02 -5.77
CA GLN A 62 7.08 -20.21 -6.53
C GLN A 62 6.06 -20.89 -5.63
N SER A 63 5.03 -20.14 -5.20
CA SER A 63 3.91 -20.72 -4.48
C SER A 63 3.25 -21.78 -5.38
N GLN A 64 3.15 -23.02 -4.90
CA GLN A 64 2.38 -24.07 -5.58
C GLN A 64 0.89 -23.71 -5.71
N THR A 65 0.43 -22.80 -4.86
CA THR A 65 -0.95 -22.33 -4.82
C THR A 65 -1.07 -20.98 -5.52
N PRO A 66 -2.02 -20.80 -6.47
CA PRO A 66 -2.23 -19.53 -7.14
C PRO A 66 -2.51 -18.38 -6.16
N MET A 67 -1.95 -17.20 -6.43
CA MET A 67 -2.12 -16.00 -5.59
C MET A 67 -3.60 -15.64 -5.37
N SER A 68 -4.45 -15.85 -6.37
CA SER A 68 -5.90 -15.65 -6.27
C SER A 68 -6.56 -16.52 -5.20
N VAL A 69 -6.12 -17.77 -5.05
CA VAL A 69 -6.61 -18.70 -4.03
C VAL A 69 -6.17 -18.24 -2.64
N LEU A 70 -4.93 -17.77 -2.51
CA LEU A 70 -4.42 -17.21 -1.25
C LEU A 70 -5.20 -15.96 -0.82
N ILE A 71 -5.47 -15.05 -1.77
CA ILE A 71 -6.29 -13.85 -1.53
C ILE A 71 -7.70 -14.25 -1.09
N LEU A 72 -8.33 -15.20 -1.77
CA LEU A 72 -9.67 -15.69 -1.42
C LEU A 72 -9.69 -16.26 0.00
N LEU A 73 -8.72 -17.11 0.35
CA LEU A 73 -8.57 -17.69 1.69
C LEU A 73 -8.39 -16.60 2.76
N PHE A 74 -7.56 -15.60 2.49
CA PHE A 74 -7.35 -14.47 3.39
C PHE A 74 -8.65 -13.71 3.67
N LEU A 75 -9.44 -13.44 2.63
CA LEU A 75 -10.73 -12.75 2.77
C LEU A 75 -11.77 -13.60 3.53
N ILE A 76 -11.84 -14.90 3.24
CA ILE A 76 -12.70 -15.85 3.98
C ILE A 76 -12.32 -15.83 5.47
N TRP A 77 -11.03 -15.94 5.76
CA TRP A 77 -10.53 -15.90 7.14
C TRP A 77 -10.86 -14.59 7.84
N GLY A 78 -10.63 -13.45 7.19
CA GLY A 78 -10.98 -12.13 7.73
C GLY A 78 -12.47 -12.01 8.06
N PHE A 79 -13.34 -12.54 7.20
CA PHE A 79 -14.78 -12.56 7.46
C PHE A 79 -15.14 -13.45 8.66
N LEU A 80 -14.53 -14.64 8.78
CA LEU A 80 -14.74 -15.53 9.92
C LEU A 80 -14.29 -14.87 11.23
N MET A 81 -13.15 -14.20 11.24
CA MET A 81 -12.67 -13.46 12.41
C MET A 81 -13.60 -12.33 12.80
N TYR A 82 -14.12 -11.56 11.84
CA TYR A 82 -15.11 -10.51 12.10
C TYR A 82 -16.40 -11.08 12.72
N LYS A 83 -16.92 -12.18 12.16
CA LYS A 83 -18.09 -12.88 12.71
C LYS A 83 -17.83 -13.44 14.11
N GLY A 84 -16.66 -14.06 14.32
CA GLY A 84 -16.22 -14.59 15.60
C GLY A 84 -16.11 -13.50 16.67
N TRP A 85 -15.50 -12.36 16.33
CA TRP A 85 -15.42 -11.21 17.21
C TRP A 85 -16.79 -10.69 17.61
N GLY A 86 -17.69 -10.49 16.64
CA GLY A 86 -19.06 -10.06 16.91
C GLY A 86 -19.88 -11.06 17.73
N PHE A 87 -19.61 -12.36 17.61
CA PHE A 87 -20.21 -13.39 18.45
C PHE A 87 -19.69 -13.32 19.89
N LEU A 88 -18.38 -13.17 20.05
CA LEU A 88 -17.70 -13.08 21.34
C LEU A 88 -18.15 -11.83 22.11
N GLU A 89 -18.27 -10.69 21.43
CA GLU A 89 -18.79 -9.45 22.01
C GLU A 89 -20.23 -9.60 22.53
N LYS A 90 -21.06 -10.41 21.86
CA LYS A 90 -22.44 -10.68 22.28
C LYS A 90 -22.54 -11.62 23.48
N HIS A 91 -21.57 -12.50 23.69
CA HIS A 91 -21.58 -13.51 24.77
C HIS A 91 -20.75 -13.12 25.99
N MET A 92 -19.89 -12.10 25.86
CA MET A 92 -19.10 -11.55 26.97
C MET A 92 -19.68 -10.23 27.52
N LYS A 93 -20.86 -9.81 27.05
CA LYS A 93 -21.73 -8.83 27.71
C LYS A 93 -22.80 -9.58 28.49
#